data_AF-A0A7W4D0J0-F1
#
_entry.id   AF-A0A7W4D0J0-F1
#
_cell.length_a   1.000
_cell.length_b   1.000
_cell.length_c   1.000
_cell.angle_alpha   90.00
_cell.angle_beta   90.00
_cell.angle_gamma   90.00
#
_symmetry.space_group_name_H-M   'P 1'
#
loop_
_entity.id
_entity.type
_entity.pdbx_description
1 polymer ?
#
loop_
_entity_poly.entity_id
_entity_poly.type
_entity_poly.pdbx_seq_one_letter_code
_entity_poly.pdbx_strand_id
1 'polypeptide(L)'
;MMIREIDNEQLRECMVGTDPVLVVIAPNFEERSRGFVDHVLALRARISDEGLPLRPLRWLVLIFQGDNPNFLDGVKGHNARKAITELYAEGFEPAVRFKALPYPITGPRLVSEIRDELRDLERVESAIIDFSAIPRNVLYRLIESITQGQFEPHIDAHTSIHLAYCWATSYPDVRNLELIGEIRGQSSQLPLAQFVAGADYCDLTVLAAGSVHDAYGAVTGVRDLARSAVVNLTTIYFMNPWNLDESWKQLRNHHGLLREASNGWQIEYCFGTNHFVDIIERRLVRALVESEKGRKVAFAAAHFGPKPMVVATQMILDRFVARQTGTRRLRADMFNGMGTQYLSVYSLGVGRLSLFSLDGAE
;
A
#
# COMPACT_ATOMS: atom_id res chain seq x y z
N MET A 1 14.69 -0.59 6.67
CA MET A 1 13.41 -1.06 7.22
C MET A 1 12.81 -2.05 6.22
N MET A 2 12.12 -3.09 6.67
CA MET A 2 11.38 -4.03 5.80
C MET A 2 9.98 -4.25 6.37
N ILE A 3 8.99 -4.43 5.49
CA ILE A 3 7.66 -4.87 5.87
C ILE A 3 7.65 -6.39 5.98
N ARG A 4 7.19 -6.93 7.10
CA ARG A 4 7.11 -8.37 7.35
C ARG A 4 5.70 -8.72 7.79
N GLU A 5 5.09 -9.74 7.17
CA GLU A 5 3.82 -10.27 7.67
C GLU A 5 4.04 -10.95 9.02
N ILE A 6 3.20 -10.61 9.98
CA ILE A 6 3.26 -11.07 11.37
C ILE A 6 1.94 -11.74 11.77
N ASP A 7 1.99 -12.53 12.85
CA ASP A 7 0.80 -13.20 13.37
C ASP A 7 -0.22 -12.18 13.91
N ASN A 8 -1.50 -12.52 13.81
CA ASN A 8 -2.58 -11.79 14.45
C ASN A 8 -2.47 -11.79 15.98
N GLU A 9 -1.77 -12.75 16.57
CA GLU A 9 -1.46 -12.72 18.01
C GLU A 9 -0.60 -11.51 18.40
N GLN A 10 0.23 -10.99 17.49
CA GLN A 10 1.01 -9.78 17.80
C GLN A 10 0.12 -8.54 17.96
N LEU A 11 -1.02 -8.45 17.26
CA LEU A 11 -1.98 -7.36 17.52
C LEU A 11 -2.57 -7.46 18.92
N ARG A 12 -2.79 -8.67 19.43
CA ARG A 12 -3.20 -8.87 20.82
C ARG A 12 -2.11 -8.39 21.78
N GLU A 13 -0.86 -8.78 21.55
CA GLU A 13 0.29 -8.34 22.35
C GLU A 13 0.40 -6.80 22.37
N CYS A 14 0.21 -6.15 21.21
CA CYS A 14 0.19 -4.68 21.10
C CYS A 14 -0.93 -4.01 21.90
N MET A 15 -1.98 -4.73 22.30
CA MET A 15 -3.13 -4.18 23.02
C MET A 15 -3.09 -4.47 24.53
N VAL A 16 -2.14 -5.29 25.01
CA VAL A 16 -2.00 -5.66 26.42
C VAL A 16 -0.93 -4.81 27.11
N GLY A 17 -1.25 -4.26 28.28
CA GLY A 17 -0.33 -3.41 29.07
C GLY A 17 -0.90 -2.05 29.44
N THR A 18 -0.02 -1.08 29.73
CA THR A 18 -0.37 0.24 30.28
C THR A 18 -0.14 1.39 29.32
N ASP A 19 0.83 1.28 28.43
CA ASP A 19 1.26 2.38 27.57
C ASP A 19 0.30 2.61 26.40
N PRO A 20 0.10 3.86 25.97
CA PRO A 20 -0.86 4.19 24.94
C PRO A 20 -0.45 3.67 23.57
N VAL A 21 -1.48 3.28 22.81
CA VAL A 21 -1.35 2.82 21.43
C VAL A 21 -2.09 3.79 20.52
N LEU A 22 -1.39 4.31 19.52
CA LEU A 22 -2.02 5.10 18.46
C LEU A 22 -2.65 4.16 17.44
N VAL A 23 -3.93 4.32 17.14
CA VAL A 23 -4.62 3.61 16.07
C VAL A 23 -5.02 4.61 15.00
N VAL A 24 -4.47 4.45 13.80
CA VAL A 24 -4.77 5.33 12.65
C VAL A 24 -5.68 4.59 11.69
N ILE A 25 -6.85 5.14 11.41
CA ILE A 25 -7.78 4.62 10.41
C ILE A 25 -8.11 5.70 9.38
N ALA A 26 -8.37 5.28 8.14
CA ALA A 26 -8.85 6.19 7.11
C ALA A 26 -10.07 5.64 6.37
N PRO A 27 -11.25 5.59 7.02
CA PRO A 27 -12.47 5.13 6.38
C PRO A 27 -12.70 5.86 5.05
N ASN A 28 -12.93 5.08 4.00
CA ASN A 28 -13.06 5.58 2.63
C ASN A 28 -14.34 5.01 2.02
N PHE A 29 -14.41 4.85 0.69
CA PHE A 29 -15.57 4.28 0.00
C PHE A 29 -15.92 2.86 0.46
N GLU A 30 -14.94 2.12 0.96
CA GLU A 30 -15.03 0.70 1.29
C GLU A 30 -15.24 0.47 2.79
N GLU A 31 -15.87 -0.63 3.13
CA GLU A 31 -16.16 -1.01 4.52
C GLU A 31 -14.94 -1.54 5.28
N ARG A 32 -13.78 -1.66 4.62
CA ARG A 32 -12.59 -2.36 5.15
C ARG A 32 -12.02 -1.74 6.43
N SER A 33 -12.02 -0.41 6.55
CA SER A 33 -11.63 0.25 7.81
C SER A 33 -12.63 0.06 8.93
N ARG A 34 -13.93 -0.09 8.62
CA ARG A 34 -14.93 -0.45 9.62
C ARG A 34 -14.71 -1.88 10.11
N GLY A 35 -14.48 -2.80 9.18
CA GLY A 35 -14.12 -4.18 9.52
C GLY A 35 -12.85 -4.28 10.39
N PHE A 36 -11.87 -3.38 10.19
CA PHE A 36 -10.73 -3.26 11.09
C PHE A 36 -11.13 -2.79 12.49
N VAL A 37 -11.96 -1.75 12.61
CA VAL A 37 -12.49 -1.27 13.90
C VAL A 37 -13.24 -2.39 14.63
N ASP A 38 -14.15 -3.08 13.95
CA ASP A 38 -14.90 -4.22 14.50
C ASP A 38 -13.95 -5.30 15.04
N HIS A 39 -12.89 -5.60 14.30
CA HIS A 39 -11.89 -6.59 14.72
C HIS A 39 -11.13 -6.16 15.97
N VAL A 40 -10.67 -4.91 16.03
CA VAL A 40 -9.95 -4.36 17.19
C VAL A 40 -10.83 -4.34 18.42
N LEU A 41 -12.09 -3.90 18.28
CA LEU A 41 -13.05 -3.88 19.40
C LEU A 41 -13.38 -5.29 19.90
N ALA A 42 -13.62 -6.24 18.98
CA ALA A 42 -13.87 -7.63 19.34
C ALA A 42 -12.67 -8.28 20.04
N LEU A 43 -11.44 -7.99 19.58
CA LEU A 43 -10.22 -8.47 20.21
C LEU A 43 -10.05 -7.87 21.60
N ARG A 44 -10.30 -6.57 21.76
CA ARG A 44 -10.26 -5.89 23.07
C ARG A 44 -11.22 -6.51 24.07
N ALA A 45 -12.45 -6.79 23.66
CA ALA A 45 -13.45 -7.44 24.51
C ALA A 45 -12.95 -8.82 25.01
N ARG A 46 -12.39 -9.64 24.12
CA ARG A 46 -11.80 -10.94 24.50
C ARG A 46 -10.66 -10.80 25.49
N ILE A 47 -9.73 -9.87 25.25
CA ILE A 47 -8.61 -9.61 26.18
C ILE A 47 -9.14 -9.17 27.56
N SER A 48 -10.20 -8.35 27.58
CA SER A 48 -10.87 -7.94 28.81
C SER A 48 -11.51 -9.12 29.55
N ASP A 49 -12.18 -10.01 28.83
CA ASP A 49 -12.83 -11.22 29.39
C ASP A 49 -11.78 -12.17 30.00
N GLU A 50 -10.56 -12.18 29.47
CA GLU A 50 -9.42 -12.91 30.00
C GLU A 50 -8.78 -12.26 31.23
N GLY A 51 -9.23 -11.06 31.63
CA GLY A 51 -8.72 -10.32 32.78
C GLY A 51 -7.34 -9.70 32.57
N LEU A 52 -6.89 -9.58 31.31
CA LEU A 52 -5.60 -8.99 30.99
C LEU A 52 -5.68 -7.44 30.95
N PRO A 53 -4.61 -6.73 31.36
CA PRO A 53 -4.59 -5.28 31.34
C PRO A 53 -4.67 -4.75 29.90
N LEU A 54 -5.59 -3.83 29.66
CA LEU A 54 -5.80 -3.23 28.33
C LEU A 54 -5.07 -1.90 28.20
N ARG A 55 -4.21 -1.79 27.17
CA ARG A 55 -3.59 -0.51 26.79
C ARG A 55 -4.66 0.51 26.40
N PRO A 56 -4.49 1.80 26.75
CA PRO A 56 -5.37 2.85 26.27
C PRO A 56 -5.16 3.05 24.76
N LEU A 57 -6.26 2.97 23.99
CA LEU A 57 -6.23 3.24 22.55
C LEU A 57 -6.52 4.71 22.28
N ARG A 58 -5.72 5.33 21.41
CA ARG A 58 -5.88 6.69 20.92
C ARG A 58 -6.16 6.61 19.43
N TRP A 59 -7.31 7.08 18.99
CA TRP A 59 -7.76 6.91 17.61
C TRP A 59 -7.55 8.18 16.81
N LEU A 60 -6.85 8.08 15.68
CA LEU A 60 -6.77 9.13 14.68
C LEU A 60 -7.54 8.69 13.43
N VAL A 61 -8.67 9.35 13.19
CA VAL A 61 -9.56 9.10 12.05
C VAL A 61 -9.31 10.15 10.97
N LEU A 62 -8.75 9.72 9.84
CA LEU A 62 -8.44 10.58 8.70
C LEU A 62 -9.47 10.39 7.58
N ILE A 63 -10.09 11.46 7.09
CA ILE A 63 -10.94 11.41 5.89
C ILE A 63 -10.33 12.27 4.79
N PHE A 64 -10.01 11.65 3.66
CA PHE A 64 -9.52 12.37 2.47
C PHE A 64 -10.71 12.87 1.63
N GLN A 65 -10.93 14.18 1.57
CA GLN A 65 -12.05 14.82 0.88
C GLN A 65 -11.60 15.56 -0.37
N GLY A 66 -12.33 15.39 -1.49
CA GLY A 66 -12.06 16.15 -2.71
C GLY A 66 -12.35 17.65 -2.54
N ASP A 67 -11.66 18.50 -3.30
CA ASP A 67 -11.88 19.96 -3.33
C ASP A 67 -13.32 20.33 -3.76
N ASN A 68 -13.96 19.46 -4.55
CA ASN A 68 -15.38 19.53 -4.90
C ASN A 68 -16.08 18.26 -4.40
N PRO A 69 -16.66 18.26 -3.18
CA PRO A 69 -17.28 17.08 -2.61
C PRO A 69 -18.37 16.51 -3.51
N ASN A 70 -18.28 15.21 -3.80
CA ASN A 70 -19.27 14.50 -4.59
C ASN A 70 -19.97 13.41 -3.76
N PHE A 71 -20.85 12.64 -4.40
CA PHE A 71 -21.54 11.52 -3.75
C PHE A 71 -20.58 10.55 -3.04
N LEU A 72 -19.43 10.27 -3.65
CA LEU A 72 -18.44 9.35 -3.10
C LEU A 72 -17.78 9.93 -1.82
N ASP A 73 -17.56 11.24 -1.73
CA ASP A 73 -17.14 11.88 -0.46
C ASP A 73 -18.23 11.77 0.63
N GLY A 74 -19.51 11.79 0.24
CA GLY A 74 -20.63 11.45 1.11
C GLY A 74 -20.55 10.04 1.68
N VAL A 75 -20.19 9.05 0.85
CA VAL A 75 -19.98 7.65 1.27
C VAL A 75 -18.82 7.53 2.26
N LYS A 76 -17.67 8.20 2.01
CA LYS A 76 -16.54 8.24 2.97
C LYS A 76 -16.99 8.80 4.32
N GLY A 77 -17.70 9.93 4.29
CA GLY A 77 -18.20 10.60 5.49
C GLY A 77 -19.18 9.73 6.28
N HIS A 78 -20.01 8.95 5.59
CA HIS A 78 -20.90 7.96 6.21
C HIS A 78 -20.14 6.83 6.90
N ASN A 79 -19.15 6.24 6.21
CA ASN A 79 -18.34 5.16 6.77
C ASN A 79 -17.52 5.62 7.98
N ALA A 80 -16.95 6.83 7.92
CA ALA A 80 -16.23 7.40 9.04
C ALA A 80 -17.14 7.72 10.23
N ARG A 81 -18.34 8.29 9.98
CA ARG A 81 -19.32 8.54 11.04
C ARG A 81 -19.73 7.25 11.74
N LYS A 82 -19.98 6.16 11.00
CA LYS A 82 -20.28 4.86 11.59
C LYS A 82 -19.15 4.35 12.48
N ALA A 83 -17.91 4.37 11.99
CA ALA A 83 -16.74 3.97 12.78
C ALA A 83 -16.61 4.81 14.07
N ILE A 84 -16.78 6.13 13.98
CA ILE A 84 -16.73 7.02 15.15
C ILE A 84 -17.87 6.72 16.12
N THR A 85 -19.09 6.50 15.63
CA THR A 85 -20.24 6.14 16.48
C THR A 85 -20.02 4.81 17.21
N GLU A 86 -19.48 3.80 16.52
CA GLU A 86 -19.10 2.51 17.11
C GLU A 86 -18.03 2.72 18.22
N LEU A 87 -16.99 3.52 17.96
CA LEU A 87 -15.97 3.86 18.97
C LEU A 87 -16.56 4.62 20.17
N TYR A 88 -17.50 5.53 19.95
CA TYR A 88 -18.13 6.31 21.03
C TYR A 88 -19.03 5.43 21.89
N ALA A 89 -19.74 4.48 21.28
CA ALA A 89 -20.56 3.51 22.01
C ALA A 89 -19.71 2.64 22.97
N GLU A 90 -18.45 2.39 22.61
CA GLU A 90 -17.46 1.69 23.43
C GLU A 90 -16.67 2.63 24.39
N GLY A 91 -17.10 3.89 24.53
CA GLY A 91 -16.54 4.83 25.49
C GLY A 91 -15.24 5.53 25.06
N PHE A 92 -14.85 5.46 23.78
CA PHE A 92 -13.62 6.09 23.29
C PHE A 92 -13.74 7.59 22.95
N GLU A 93 -14.88 8.24 23.19
CA GLU A 93 -15.12 9.65 22.81
C GLU A 93 -13.96 10.62 23.07
N PRO A 94 -13.36 10.71 24.29
CA PRO A 94 -12.24 11.63 24.52
C PRO A 94 -10.94 11.23 23.81
N ALA A 95 -10.81 9.97 23.42
CA ALA A 95 -9.62 9.37 22.82
C ALA A 95 -9.66 9.34 21.28
N VAL A 96 -10.76 9.76 20.66
CA VAL A 96 -10.87 9.89 19.21
C VAL A 96 -10.52 11.30 18.78
N ARG A 97 -9.63 11.41 17.80
CA ARG A 97 -9.33 12.62 17.03
C ARG A 97 -9.77 12.37 15.60
N PHE A 98 -10.44 13.36 15.03
CA PHE A 98 -11.00 13.28 13.69
C PHE A 98 -10.51 14.46 12.85
N LYS A 99 -9.95 14.16 11.67
CA LYS A 99 -9.43 15.16 10.74
C LYS A 99 -9.88 14.90 9.31
N ALA A 100 -10.55 15.89 8.73
CA ALA A 100 -10.74 15.95 7.28
C ALA A 100 -9.49 16.56 6.63
N LEU A 101 -8.93 15.85 5.66
CA LEU A 101 -7.78 16.26 4.86
C LEU A 101 -8.22 16.51 3.42
N PRO A 102 -7.84 17.62 2.77
CA PRO A 102 -8.12 17.81 1.36
C PRO A 102 -7.41 16.74 0.53
N TYR A 103 -7.94 16.44 -0.65
CA TYR A 103 -7.34 15.50 -1.59
C TYR A 103 -7.52 16.01 -3.02
N PRO A 104 -6.43 16.14 -3.80
CA PRO A 104 -5.06 15.71 -3.50
C PRO A 104 -4.36 16.55 -2.40
N ILE A 105 -3.53 15.90 -1.58
CA ILE A 105 -2.72 16.55 -0.54
C ILE A 105 -1.23 16.45 -0.84
N THR A 106 -0.48 17.51 -0.56
CA THR A 106 0.98 17.51 -0.65
C THR A 106 1.59 16.84 0.58
N GLY A 107 2.76 16.21 0.42
CA GLY A 107 3.49 15.57 1.53
C GLY A 107 3.71 16.51 2.73
N PRO A 108 4.27 17.72 2.55
CA PRO A 108 4.48 18.65 3.66
C PRO A 108 3.19 19.03 4.41
N ARG A 109 2.08 19.22 3.68
CA ARG A 109 0.78 19.52 4.29
C ARG A 109 0.25 18.33 5.07
N LEU A 110 0.30 17.12 4.52
CA LEU A 110 -0.10 15.89 5.20
C LEU A 110 0.62 15.75 6.55
N VAL A 111 1.94 15.94 6.56
CA VAL A 111 2.78 15.84 7.75
C VAL A 111 2.40 16.90 8.78
N SER A 112 2.24 18.16 8.36
CA SER A 112 1.83 19.24 9.26
C SER A 112 0.49 18.95 9.92
N GLU A 113 -0.51 18.56 9.13
CA GLU A 113 -1.87 18.32 9.63
C GLU A 113 -1.90 17.14 10.61
N ILE A 114 -1.17 16.05 10.33
CA ILE A 114 -1.07 14.91 11.27
C ILE A 114 -0.33 15.32 12.55
N ARG A 115 0.77 16.09 12.43
CA ARG A 115 1.53 16.55 13.60
C ARG A 115 0.67 17.42 14.52
N ASP A 116 -0.17 18.29 13.94
CA ASP A 116 -1.08 19.14 14.72
C ASP A 116 -2.08 18.31 15.53
N GLU A 117 -2.60 17.21 14.97
CA GLU A 117 -3.50 16.30 15.69
C GLU A 117 -2.79 15.47 16.78
N LEU A 118 -1.48 15.25 16.64
CA LEU A 118 -0.66 14.54 17.61
C LEU A 118 -0.10 15.44 18.72
N ARG A 119 -0.22 16.78 18.61
CA ARG A 119 0.50 17.73 19.49
C ARG A 119 0.25 17.51 20.99
N ASP A 120 -0.97 17.11 21.34
CA ASP A 120 -1.44 16.93 22.73
C ASP A 120 -1.38 15.44 23.13
N LEU A 121 -0.81 14.58 22.28
CA LEU A 121 -0.60 13.17 22.54
C LEU A 121 0.72 12.98 23.29
N GLU A 122 0.72 12.13 24.31
CA GLU A 122 1.98 11.64 24.87
C GLU A 122 2.71 10.72 23.86
N ARG A 123 3.98 10.41 24.15
CA ARG A 123 4.73 9.42 23.36
C ARG A 123 4.00 8.08 23.40
N VAL A 124 3.84 7.43 22.25
CA VAL A 124 3.26 6.07 22.17
C VAL A 124 4.34 5.02 22.03
N GLU A 125 4.14 3.85 22.62
CA GLU A 125 5.04 2.70 22.41
C GLU A 125 4.75 1.96 21.10
N SER A 126 3.51 2.03 20.63
CA SER A 126 3.08 1.32 19.43
C SER A 126 2.07 2.13 18.64
N ALA A 127 2.14 1.99 17.32
CA ALA A 127 1.15 2.53 16.40
C ALA A 127 0.61 1.42 15.49
N ILE A 128 -0.71 1.32 15.37
CA ILE A 128 -1.40 0.42 14.45
C ILE A 128 -2.06 1.27 13.37
N ILE A 129 -1.61 1.11 12.12
CA ILE A 129 -2.09 1.89 10.98
C ILE A 129 -2.91 0.99 10.07
N ASP A 130 -4.23 1.17 10.05
CA ASP A 130 -5.07 0.57 9.02
C ASP A 130 -4.84 1.27 7.68
N PHE A 131 -4.07 0.60 6.83
CA PHE A 131 -3.75 1.10 5.50
C PHE A 131 -4.66 0.53 4.40
N SER A 132 -5.69 -0.24 4.78
CA SER A 132 -6.66 -0.82 3.85
C SER A 132 -7.24 0.25 2.93
N ALA A 133 -7.60 1.40 3.46
CA ALA A 133 -8.33 2.45 2.77
C ALA A 133 -7.53 3.75 2.51
N ILE A 134 -6.33 3.91 3.10
CA ILE A 134 -5.43 5.06 2.88
C ILE A 134 -4.95 5.09 1.40
N PRO A 135 -5.09 6.19 0.65
CA PRO A 135 -4.57 6.29 -0.71
C PRO A 135 -3.07 5.94 -0.80
N ARG A 136 -2.62 5.21 -1.83
CA ARG A 136 -1.23 4.71 -1.94
C ARG A 136 -0.18 5.81 -1.80
N ASN A 137 -0.41 6.95 -2.46
CA ASN A 137 0.47 8.11 -2.41
C ASN A 137 0.58 8.73 -1.01
N VAL A 138 -0.53 8.72 -0.25
CA VAL A 138 -0.56 9.21 1.14
C VAL A 138 0.10 8.20 2.07
N LEU A 139 -0.22 6.92 1.93
CA LEU A 139 0.36 5.84 2.72
C LEU A 139 1.88 5.85 2.66
N TYR A 140 2.43 5.99 1.44
CA TYR A 140 3.87 6.07 1.28
C TYR A 140 4.46 7.26 2.04
N ARG A 141 3.92 8.46 1.84
CA ARG A 141 4.40 9.66 2.53
C ARG A 141 4.28 9.53 4.05
N LEU A 142 3.21 8.90 4.54
CA LEU A 142 3.05 8.63 5.98
C LEU A 142 4.17 7.74 6.51
N ILE A 143 4.44 6.61 5.83
CA ILE A 143 5.51 5.68 6.23
C ILE A 143 6.87 6.38 6.16
N GLU A 144 7.17 7.08 5.06
CA GLU A 144 8.40 7.86 4.87
C GLU A 144 8.61 8.87 6.02
N SER A 145 7.57 9.66 6.34
CA SER A 145 7.62 10.65 7.42
C SER A 145 7.82 10.04 8.80
N ILE A 146 7.22 8.87 9.08
CA ILE A 146 7.49 8.10 10.30
C ILE A 146 8.97 7.71 10.35
N THR A 147 9.50 7.12 9.26
CA THR A 147 10.90 6.67 9.21
C THR A 147 11.93 7.81 9.31
N GLN A 148 11.55 9.03 8.93
CA GLN A 148 12.37 10.22 8.99
C GLN A 148 12.23 10.99 10.32
N GLY A 149 11.50 10.45 11.31
CA GLY A 149 11.32 11.10 12.61
C GLY A 149 10.48 12.38 12.56
N GLN A 150 9.66 12.58 11.52
CA GLN A 150 8.91 13.84 11.35
C GLN A 150 7.76 14.01 12.35
N PHE A 151 7.47 12.98 13.14
CA PHE A 151 6.43 12.95 14.17
C PHE A 151 6.99 12.84 15.60
N GLU A 152 8.30 13.04 15.79
CA GLU A 152 8.90 13.18 17.11
C GLU A 152 8.32 14.39 17.88
N PRO A 153 8.17 14.30 19.21
CA PRO A 153 8.54 13.18 20.09
C PRO A 153 7.46 12.09 20.22
N HIS A 154 6.33 12.21 19.52
CA HIS A 154 5.14 11.37 19.73
C HIS A 154 5.30 9.97 19.14
N ILE A 155 5.90 9.88 17.95
CA ILE A 155 6.28 8.66 17.27
C ILE A 155 7.78 8.77 16.98
N ASP A 156 8.57 7.94 17.64
CA ASP A 156 10.04 7.97 17.60
C ASP A 156 10.62 6.64 17.07
N ALA A 157 11.95 6.55 17.02
CA ALA A 157 12.67 5.35 16.57
C ALA A 157 12.41 4.10 17.44
N HIS A 158 11.85 4.25 18.63
CA HIS A 158 11.52 3.15 19.54
C HIS A 158 10.03 2.76 19.47
N THR A 159 9.23 3.46 18.69
CA THR A 159 7.80 3.15 18.51
C THR A 159 7.65 1.97 17.56
N SER A 160 6.98 0.91 18.02
CA SER A 160 6.67 -0.25 17.17
C SER A 160 5.54 0.08 16.21
N ILE A 161 5.79 -0.02 14.90
CA ILE A 161 4.80 0.33 13.87
C ILE A 161 4.23 -0.94 13.24
N HIS A 162 2.93 -1.12 13.37
CA HIS A 162 2.16 -2.21 12.80
C HIS A 162 1.23 -1.68 11.71
N LEU A 163 1.24 -2.30 10.54
CA LEU A 163 0.35 -1.99 9.43
C LEU A 163 -0.74 -3.07 9.36
N ALA A 164 -2.00 -2.66 9.46
CA ALA A 164 -3.16 -3.53 9.40
C ALA A 164 -3.83 -3.48 8.02
N TYR A 165 -4.03 -4.63 7.38
CA TYR A 165 -4.68 -4.74 6.07
C TYR A 165 -5.86 -5.72 6.12
N CYS A 166 -7.06 -5.18 6.03
CA CYS A 166 -8.26 -5.94 5.73
C CYS A 166 -8.27 -6.24 4.22
N TRP A 167 -8.18 -7.52 3.87
CA TRP A 167 -8.34 -7.99 2.49
C TRP A 167 -9.77 -7.73 2.00
N ALA A 168 -9.95 -7.61 0.68
CA ALA A 168 -11.29 -7.55 0.10
C ALA A 168 -11.86 -8.96 -0.13
N THR A 169 -13.18 -9.09 -0.08
CA THR A 169 -13.86 -10.36 -0.42
C THR A 169 -14.00 -10.54 -1.93
N SER A 170 -14.11 -9.45 -2.68
CA SER A 170 -14.13 -9.51 -4.14
C SER A 170 -13.66 -8.19 -4.75
N TYR A 171 -13.25 -8.24 -6.01
CA TYR A 171 -12.95 -7.05 -6.81
C TYR A 171 -14.03 -6.89 -7.89
N PRO A 172 -14.31 -5.65 -8.33
CA PRO A 172 -15.33 -5.41 -9.34
C PRO A 172 -15.01 -6.15 -10.65
N ASP A 173 -16.04 -6.68 -11.31
CA ASP A 173 -15.95 -7.33 -12.62
C ASP A 173 -15.82 -6.32 -13.78
N VAL A 174 -15.38 -5.09 -13.49
CA VAL A 174 -15.27 -4.03 -14.47
C VAL A 174 -14.28 -4.47 -15.56
N ARG A 175 -14.81 -4.63 -16.77
CA ARG A 175 -14.06 -5.01 -17.98
C ARG A 175 -13.61 -3.81 -18.82
N ASN A 176 -14.02 -2.59 -18.45
CA ASN A 176 -13.82 -1.38 -19.24
C ASN A 176 -12.85 -0.39 -18.57
N LEU A 177 -12.17 0.40 -19.40
CA LEU A 177 -11.31 1.51 -18.98
C LEU A 177 -12.10 2.50 -18.10
N GLU A 178 -11.84 2.47 -16.80
CA GLU A 178 -12.40 3.45 -15.85
C GLU A 178 -11.37 4.47 -15.36
N LEU A 179 -10.10 4.34 -15.79
CA LEU A 179 -9.04 5.29 -15.48
C LEU A 179 -8.67 6.08 -16.74
N ILE A 180 -8.89 7.40 -16.71
CA ILE A 180 -8.24 8.37 -17.60
C ILE A 180 -7.00 8.85 -16.87
N GLY A 181 -5.81 8.49 -17.36
CA GLY A 181 -4.56 8.79 -16.67
C GLY A 181 -3.32 8.26 -17.37
N GLU A 182 -2.17 8.50 -16.74
CA GLU A 182 -0.86 8.06 -17.22
C GLU A 182 -0.16 7.26 -16.12
N ILE A 183 0.61 6.23 -16.50
CA ILE A 183 1.39 5.44 -15.55
C ILE A 183 2.71 6.17 -15.29
N ARG A 184 2.93 6.57 -14.03
CA ARG A 184 4.08 7.39 -13.62
C ARG A 184 4.87 6.77 -12.49
N GLY A 185 6.16 7.05 -12.50
CA GLY A 185 7.09 6.67 -11.45
C GLY A 185 6.77 7.42 -10.17
N GLN A 186 6.77 6.71 -9.04
CA GLN A 186 6.48 7.27 -7.73
C GLN A 186 7.59 8.23 -7.28
N SER A 187 8.85 7.89 -7.56
CA SER A 187 9.99 8.73 -7.20
C SER A 187 10.32 9.72 -8.31
N SER A 188 10.44 9.26 -9.55
CA SER A 188 10.83 10.12 -10.67
C SER A 188 9.73 11.05 -11.17
N GLN A 189 8.45 10.73 -10.89
CA GLN A 189 7.28 11.39 -11.46
C GLN A 189 7.23 11.36 -13.00
N LEU A 190 8.13 10.62 -13.63
CA LEU A 190 8.20 10.47 -15.07
C LEU A 190 7.18 9.45 -15.56
N PRO A 191 6.59 9.66 -16.74
CA PRO A 191 5.88 8.61 -17.46
C PRO A 191 6.76 7.37 -17.64
N LEU A 192 6.17 6.17 -17.54
CA LEU A 192 6.88 4.89 -17.71
C LEU A 192 7.72 4.87 -19.00
N ALA A 193 7.15 5.36 -20.09
CA ALA A 193 7.82 5.49 -21.38
C ALA A 193 9.13 6.32 -21.32
N GLN A 194 9.06 7.49 -20.69
CA GLN A 194 10.21 8.38 -20.57
C GLN A 194 11.25 7.81 -19.60
N PHE A 195 10.78 7.09 -18.57
CA PHE A 195 11.65 6.39 -17.65
C PHE A 195 12.36 5.20 -18.29
N VAL A 196 11.82 4.54 -19.31
CA VAL A 196 12.55 3.46 -20.02
C VAL A 196 13.41 3.99 -21.16
N ALA A 197 13.06 5.16 -21.72
CA ALA A 197 13.77 5.77 -22.84
C ALA A 197 15.26 5.99 -22.53
N GLY A 198 16.15 5.49 -23.40
CA GLY A 198 17.60 5.61 -23.25
C GLY A 198 18.26 4.53 -22.38
N ALA A 199 17.52 3.52 -21.93
CA ALA A 199 18.09 2.29 -21.39
C ALA A 199 18.46 1.31 -22.54
N ASP A 200 19.53 0.55 -22.34
CA ASP A 200 19.93 -0.57 -23.21
C ASP A 200 19.19 -1.86 -22.82
N TYR A 201 18.78 -1.95 -21.55
CA TYR A 201 18.04 -3.06 -20.98
C TYR A 201 16.96 -2.54 -20.03
N CYS A 202 15.75 -3.07 -20.15
CA CYS A 202 14.64 -2.77 -19.26
C CYS A 202 14.13 -4.06 -18.62
N ASP A 203 14.10 -4.09 -17.28
CA ASP A 203 13.40 -5.13 -16.53
C ASP A 203 12.08 -4.53 -16.05
N LEU A 204 10.97 -4.91 -16.71
CA LEU A 204 9.63 -4.48 -16.34
C LEU A 204 8.95 -5.62 -15.57
N THR A 205 8.63 -5.36 -14.31
CA THR A 205 7.82 -6.27 -13.50
C THR A 205 6.43 -5.66 -13.31
N VAL A 206 5.38 -6.41 -13.64
CA VAL A 206 3.99 -5.97 -13.54
C VAL A 206 3.24 -6.87 -12.57
N LEU A 207 2.78 -6.34 -11.45
CA LEU A 207 1.88 -7.07 -10.57
C LEU A 207 0.44 -6.90 -11.07
N ALA A 208 -0.12 -8.00 -11.57
CA ALA A 208 -1.52 -8.11 -11.96
C ALA A 208 -2.31 -8.70 -10.79
N ALA A 209 -2.97 -7.84 -10.02
CA ALA A 209 -3.88 -8.25 -8.96
C ALA A 209 -5.03 -7.22 -8.86
N GLY A 210 -6.27 -7.68 -9.01
CA GLY A 210 -7.40 -6.77 -9.24
C GLY A 210 -7.49 -6.33 -10.69
N SER A 211 -7.55 -5.00 -10.94
CA SER A 211 -7.80 -4.45 -12.29
C SER A 211 -6.71 -4.80 -13.30
N VAL A 212 -7.12 -5.34 -14.45
CA VAL A 212 -6.26 -5.74 -15.59
C VAL A 212 -5.72 -4.52 -16.35
N HIS A 213 -6.42 -3.39 -16.27
CA HIS A 213 -6.24 -2.27 -17.19
C HIS A 213 -4.90 -1.57 -17.03
N ASP A 214 -4.52 -1.24 -15.80
CA ASP A 214 -3.25 -0.56 -15.55
C ASP A 214 -2.06 -1.48 -15.88
N ALA A 215 -2.22 -2.78 -15.63
CA ALA A 215 -1.23 -3.79 -16.03
C ALA A 215 -1.06 -3.83 -17.55
N TYR A 216 -2.17 -3.81 -18.31
CA TYR A 216 -2.13 -3.75 -19.76
C TYR A 216 -1.53 -2.44 -20.26
N GLY A 217 -1.89 -1.29 -19.67
CA GLY A 217 -1.32 0.02 -20.00
C GLY A 217 0.18 0.10 -19.76
N ALA A 218 0.69 -0.52 -18.69
CA ALA A 218 2.12 -0.56 -18.39
C ALA A 218 2.87 -1.35 -19.47
N VAL A 219 2.29 -2.48 -19.86
CA VAL A 219 2.85 -3.39 -20.85
C VAL A 219 2.87 -2.79 -22.25
N THR A 220 1.75 -2.24 -22.73
CA THR A 220 1.67 -1.60 -24.05
C THR A 220 2.57 -0.37 -24.11
N GLY A 221 2.57 0.44 -23.04
CA GLY A 221 3.41 1.62 -22.91
C GLY A 221 4.91 1.31 -23.04
N VAL A 222 5.39 0.18 -22.50
CA VAL A 222 6.79 -0.22 -22.67
C VAL A 222 7.04 -0.84 -24.05
N ARG A 223 6.15 -1.69 -24.56
CA ARG A 223 6.35 -2.37 -25.87
C ARG A 223 6.48 -1.38 -27.02
N ASP A 224 5.63 -0.36 -27.06
CA ASP A 224 5.55 0.55 -28.20
C ASP A 224 6.72 1.56 -28.21
N LEU A 225 7.36 1.78 -27.05
CA LEU A 225 8.30 2.89 -26.82
C LEU A 225 9.73 2.44 -26.47
N ALA A 226 9.94 1.20 -26.02
CA ALA A 226 11.26 0.63 -25.77
C ALA A 226 11.91 0.02 -27.03
N ARG A 227 11.77 0.66 -28.20
CA ARG A 227 12.23 0.12 -29.50
C ARG A 227 13.74 -0.18 -29.58
N SER A 228 14.54 0.42 -28.70
CA SER A 228 16.00 0.28 -28.65
C SER A 228 16.52 -0.55 -27.47
N ALA A 229 15.66 -0.92 -26.52
CA ALA A 229 16.07 -1.62 -25.31
C ALA A 229 15.72 -3.11 -25.40
N VAL A 230 16.55 -3.97 -24.82
CA VAL A 230 16.14 -5.34 -24.52
C VAL A 230 15.14 -5.28 -23.38
N VAL A 231 13.87 -5.58 -23.65
CA VAL A 231 12.80 -5.59 -22.63
C VAL A 231 12.62 -7.00 -22.10
N ASN A 232 12.80 -7.16 -20.80
CA ASN A 232 12.50 -8.36 -20.06
C ASN A 232 11.25 -8.10 -19.21
N LEU A 233 10.12 -8.67 -19.64
CA LEU A 233 8.82 -8.46 -19.02
C LEU A 233 8.43 -9.66 -18.17
N THR A 234 8.04 -9.39 -16.92
CA THR A 234 7.49 -10.38 -16.01
C THR A 234 6.16 -9.91 -15.44
N THR A 235 5.12 -10.71 -15.65
CA THR A 235 3.81 -10.50 -15.01
C THR A 235 3.71 -11.41 -13.80
N ILE A 236 3.45 -10.82 -12.64
CA ILE A 236 3.22 -11.54 -11.39
C ILE A 236 1.72 -11.56 -11.13
N TYR A 237 1.17 -12.73 -10.87
CA TYR A 237 -0.22 -12.90 -10.43
C TYR A 237 -0.28 -13.19 -8.94
N PHE A 238 -1.08 -12.42 -8.20
CA PHE A 238 -1.32 -12.70 -6.80
C PHE A 238 -2.46 -13.69 -6.62
N MET A 239 -2.11 -14.87 -6.12
CA MET A 239 -3.03 -15.94 -5.75
C MET A 239 -3.25 -15.87 -4.24
N ASN A 240 -4.28 -15.15 -3.81
CA ASN A 240 -4.62 -15.01 -2.40
C ASN A 240 -5.05 -16.38 -1.85
N PRO A 241 -4.28 -17.01 -0.94
CA PRO A 241 -4.61 -18.34 -0.42
C PRO A 241 -5.93 -18.35 0.37
N TRP A 242 -6.36 -17.19 0.86
CA TRP A 242 -7.60 -17.02 1.63
C TRP A 242 -8.81 -16.73 0.75
N ASN A 243 -8.60 -16.51 -0.55
CA ASN A 243 -9.65 -16.21 -1.51
C ASN A 243 -9.25 -16.67 -2.92
N LEU A 244 -8.98 -17.97 -3.03
CA LEU A 244 -8.49 -18.57 -4.27
C LEU A 244 -9.50 -18.46 -5.42
N ASP A 245 -10.80 -18.54 -5.11
CA ASP A 245 -11.86 -18.43 -6.12
C ASP A 245 -11.86 -17.05 -6.78
N GLU A 246 -11.73 -15.98 -5.99
CA GLU A 246 -11.62 -14.62 -6.52
C GLU A 246 -10.30 -14.44 -7.28
N SER A 247 -9.17 -14.93 -6.75
CA SER A 247 -7.89 -14.90 -7.48
C SER A 247 -7.97 -15.63 -8.82
N TRP A 248 -8.67 -16.76 -8.89
CA TRP A 248 -8.91 -17.51 -10.13
C TRP A 248 -9.82 -16.76 -11.09
N LYS A 249 -10.87 -16.12 -10.57
CA LYS A 249 -11.75 -15.23 -11.34
C LYS A 249 -10.97 -14.07 -11.95
N GLN A 250 -10.11 -13.42 -11.17
CA GLN A 250 -9.25 -12.34 -11.66
C GLN A 250 -8.27 -12.85 -12.71
N LEU A 251 -7.63 -14.01 -12.51
CA LEU A 251 -6.75 -14.61 -13.52
C LEU A 251 -7.45 -14.84 -14.86
N ARG A 252 -8.73 -15.26 -14.85
CA ARG A 252 -9.55 -15.36 -16.08
C ARG A 252 -9.80 -13.98 -16.71
N ASN A 253 -10.02 -12.94 -15.91
CA ASN A 253 -10.14 -11.57 -16.41
C ASN A 253 -8.81 -11.08 -17.03
N HIS A 254 -7.67 -11.54 -16.52
CA HIS A 254 -6.34 -11.28 -17.08
C HIS A 254 -5.98 -12.15 -18.30
N HIS A 255 -6.90 -12.98 -18.82
CA HIS A 255 -6.61 -13.87 -19.96
C HIS A 255 -6.12 -13.12 -21.20
N GLY A 256 -6.56 -11.87 -21.43
CA GLY A 256 -6.00 -11.03 -22.49
C GLY A 256 -4.49 -10.78 -22.34
N LEU A 257 -4.06 -10.45 -21.12
CA LEU A 257 -2.65 -10.26 -20.77
C LEU A 257 -1.87 -11.58 -20.89
N LEU A 258 -2.45 -12.70 -20.45
CA LEU A 258 -1.86 -14.04 -20.59
C LEU A 258 -1.68 -14.46 -22.06
N ARG A 259 -2.63 -14.12 -22.93
CA ARG A 259 -2.51 -14.38 -24.38
C ARG A 259 -1.38 -13.59 -24.99
N GLU A 260 -1.22 -12.31 -24.63
CA GLU A 260 -0.10 -11.52 -25.12
C GLU A 260 1.25 -12.01 -24.57
N ALA A 261 1.27 -12.53 -23.34
CA ALA A 261 2.45 -13.11 -22.69
C ALA A 261 3.05 -14.31 -23.43
N SER A 262 2.25 -15.02 -24.26
CA SER A 262 2.75 -16.10 -25.12
C SER A 262 3.84 -15.66 -26.11
N ASN A 263 4.05 -14.35 -26.29
CA ASN A 263 5.13 -13.77 -27.09
C ASN A 263 6.47 -13.59 -26.31
N GLY A 264 6.74 -14.42 -25.30
CA GLY A 264 8.02 -14.45 -24.59
C GLY A 264 8.07 -13.70 -23.26
N TRP A 265 6.93 -13.40 -22.63
CA TRP A 265 6.90 -12.84 -21.27
C TRP A 265 7.01 -13.96 -20.23
N GLN A 266 7.57 -13.62 -19.08
CA GLN A 266 7.60 -14.53 -17.94
C GLN A 266 6.36 -14.33 -17.09
N ILE A 267 5.72 -15.43 -16.70
CA ILE A 267 4.57 -15.42 -15.79
C ILE A 267 5.02 -16.05 -14.48
N GLU A 268 4.85 -15.33 -13.38
CA GLU A 268 5.11 -15.83 -12.03
C GLU A 268 3.81 -15.72 -11.19
N TYR A 269 3.66 -16.63 -10.23
CA TYR A 269 2.53 -16.62 -9.29
C TYR A 269 3.09 -16.39 -7.88
N CYS A 270 2.53 -15.43 -7.15
CA CYS A 270 2.86 -15.19 -5.75
C CYS A 270 1.66 -15.54 -4.85
N PHE A 271 1.94 -16.06 -3.65
CA PHE A 271 0.91 -16.56 -2.71
C PHE A 271 0.89 -15.79 -1.39
N GLY A 272 1.66 -14.72 -1.28
CA GLY A 272 1.80 -13.90 -0.09
C GLY A 272 2.80 -12.78 -0.29
N THR A 273 2.85 -11.84 0.64
CA THR A 273 3.73 -10.67 0.56
C THR A 273 5.20 -11.06 0.58
N ASN A 274 5.61 -12.02 1.41
CA ASN A 274 7.00 -12.48 1.47
C ASN A 274 7.46 -13.12 0.15
N HIS A 275 6.65 -14.01 -0.43
CA HIS A 275 6.97 -14.60 -1.74
C HIS A 275 7.05 -13.52 -2.83
N PHE A 276 6.18 -12.52 -2.80
CA PHE A 276 6.25 -11.40 -3.72
C PHE A 276 7.54 -10.57 -3.54
N VAL A 277 7.95 -10.30 -2.30
CA VAL A 277 9.23 -9.62 -1.98
C VAL A 277 10.41 -10.39 -2.58
N ASP A 278 10.47 -11.72 -2.40
CA ASP A 278 11.53 -12.55 -2.95
C ASP A 278 11.61 -12.44 -4.48
N ILE A 279 10.45 -12.41 -5.16
CA ILE A 279 10.40 -12.22 -6.61
C ILE A 279 11.02 -10.87 -6.97
N ILE A 280 10.55 -9.77 -6.37
CA ILE A 280 11.06 -8.42 -6.67
C ILE A 280 12.56 -8.30 -6.41
N GLU A 281 13.07 -8.84 -5.31
CA GLU A 281 14.50 -8.81 -5.00
C GLU A 281 15.31 -9.60 -6.04
N ARG A 282 14.88 -10.81 -6.44
CA ARG A 282 15.55 -11.58 -7.51
C ARG A 282 15.58 -10.81 -8.83
N ARG A 283 14.49 -10.12 -9.17
CA ARG A 283 14.41 -9.29 -10.39
C ARG A 283 15.35 -8.10 -10.34
N LEU A 284 15.43 -7.44 -9.19
CA LEU A 284 16.34 -6.32 -9.00
C LEU A 284 17.81 -6.75 -9.05
N VAL A 285 18.16 -7.91 -8.48
CA VAL A 285 19.50 -8.52 -8.61
C VAL A 285 19.84 -8.83 -10.07
N ARG A 286 18.88 -9.32 -10.87
CA ARG A 286 19.10 -9.52 -12.31
C ARG A 286 19.39 -8.20 -13.04
N ALA A 287 18.64 -7.15 -12.73
CA ALA A 287 18.87 -5.82 -13.30
C ALA A 287 20.24 -5.25 -12.91
N LEU A 288 20.70 -5.51 -11.69
CA LEU A 288 22.06 -5.19 -11.23
C LEU A 288 23.13 -5.90 -12.06
N VAL A 289 23.01 -7.22 -12.25
CA VAL A 289 23.96 -8.01 -13.05
C VAL A 289 24.07 -7.47 -14.48
N GLU A 290 22.96 -7.05 -15.09
CA GLU A 290 23.00 -6.41 -16.41
C GLU A 290 23.68 -5.03 -16.39
N SER A 291 23.54 -4.28 -15.30
CA SER A 291 24.23 -3.00 -15.14
C SER A 291 25.74 -3.18 -14.94
N GLU A 292 26.16 -4.21 -14.20
CA GLU A 292 27.57 -4.60 -14.01
C GLU A 292 28.23 -5.03 -15.33
N LYS A 293 27.47 -5.59 -16.27
CA LYS A 293 27.91 -5.83 -17.67
C LYS A 293 28.07 -4.54 -18.49
N GLY A 294 27.85 -3.37 -17.88
CA GLY A 294 28.05 -2.06 -18.47
C GLY A 294 26.83 -1.47 -19.16
N ARG A 295 25.68 -2.14 -19.15
CA ARG A 295 24.43 -1.66 -19.77
C ARG A 295 23.81 -0.52 -18.95
N LYS A 296 23.14 0.41 -19.63
CA LYS A 296 22.17 1.31 -18.99
C LYS A 296 20.88 0.54 -18.74
N VAL A 297 20.54 0.33 -17.48
CA VAL A 297 19.40 -0.48 -17.05
C VAL A 297 18.31 0.38 -16.45
N ALA A 298 17.06 0.11 -16.86
CA ALA A 298 15.86 0.61 -16.20
C ALA A 298 15.10 -0.56 -15.54
N PHE A 299 15.03 -0.56 -14.22
CA PHE A 299 14.15 -1.44 -13.46
C PHE A 299 12.83 -0.71 -13.18
N ALA A 300 11.72 -1.23 -13.69
CA ALA A 300 10.41 -0.64 -13.51
C ALA A 300 9.48 -1.67 -12.85
N ALA A 301 8.96 -1.35 -11.67
CA ALA A 301 7.98 -2.17 -10.96
C ALA A 301 6.59 -1.52 -11.05
N ALA A 302 5.76 -1.95 -11.99
CA ALA A 302 4.39 -1.47 -12.15
C ALA A 302 3.44 -2.26 -11.24
N HIS A 303 2.90 -1.59 -10.21
CA HIS A 303 2.26 -2.27 -9.10
C HIS A 303 0.77 -1.97 -8.99
N PHE A 304 -0.07 -2.86 -9.52
CA PHE A 304 -1.52 -2.66 -9.53
C PHE A 304 -2.27 -3.50 -8.48
N GLY A 305 -1.53 -4.17 -7.60
CA GLY A 305 -2.09 -5.08 -6.61
C GLY A 305 -2.33 -4.53 -5.20
N PRO A 306 -2.41 -5.44 -4.22
CA PRO A 306 -2.64 -5.13 -2.81
C PRO A 306 -1.63 -4.13 -2.24
N LYS A 307 -2.08 -3.24 -1.36
CA LYS A 307 -1.21 -2.21 -0.75
C LYS A 307 0.00 -2.77 0.02
N PRO A 308 -0.06 -3.92 0.72
CA PRO A 308 1.13 -4.46 1.40
C PRO A 308 2.31 -4.66 0.43
N MET A 309 2.02 -5.16 -0.77
CA MET A 309 3.03 -5.40 -1.80
C MET A 309 3.57 -4.09 -2.41
N VAL A 310 2.73 -3.04 -2.51
CA VAL A 310 3.16 -1.69 -2.95
C VAL A 310 4.20 -1.15 -1.97
N VAL A 311 3.88 -1.19 -0.67
CA VAL A 311 4.76 -0.73 0.41
C VAL A 311 6.07 -1.53 0.38
N ALA A 312 5.97 -2.86 0.28
CA ALA A 312 7.13 -3.73 0.23
C ALA A 312 8.06 -3.41 -0.95
N THR A 313 7.49 -3.26 -2.16
CA THR A 313 8.25 -2.89 -3.36
C THR A 313 8.99 -1.59 -3.17
N GLN A 314 8.30 -0.56 -2.67
CA GLN A 314 8.91 0.75 -2.47
C GLN A 314 10.06 0.70 -1.45
N MET A 315 9.89 0.00 -0.33
CA MET A 315 10.95 -0.16 0.67
C MET A 315 12.19 -0.87 0.10
N ILE A 316 12.00 -1.88 -0.74
CA ILE A 316 13.10 -2.56 -1.46
C ILE A 316 13.83 -1.57 -2.36
N LEU A 317 13.09 -0.76 -3.12
CA LEU A 317 13.66 0.23 -4.03
C LEU A 317 14.39 1.36 -3.28
N ASP A 318 13.85 1.87 -2.18
CA ASP A 318 14.48 2.92 -1.39
C ASP A 318 15.79 2.43 -0.77
N ARG A 319 15.79 1.22 -0.19
CA ARG A 319 17.00 0.56 0.32
C ARG A 319 18.03 0.38 -0.79
N PHE A 320 17.57 0.05 -1.99
CA PHE A 320 18.42 -0.14 -3.14
C PHE A 320 19.06 1.18 -3.60
N VAL A 321 18.26 2.23 -3.80
CA VAL A 321 18.74 3.56 -4.22
C VAL A 321 19.73 4.13 -3.20
N ALA A 322 19.45 3.99 -1.90
CA ALA A 322 20.34 4.45 -0.84
C ALA A 322 21.71 3.75 -0.85
N ARG A 323 21.77 2.46 -1.25
CA ARG A 323 23.02 1.68 -1.33
C ARG A 323 23.82 1.91 -2.61
N GLN A 324 23.22 2.50 -3.65
CA GLN A 324 23.82 2.64 -4.98
C GLN A 324 24.36 4.05 -5.26
N THR A 325 24.92 4.73 -4.25
CA THR A 325 25.60 6.03 -4.38
C THR A 325 26.88 5.93 -5.21
N GLY A 326 26.78 5.61 -6.52
CA GLY A 326 27.92 5.55 -7.43
C GLY A 326 27.65 5.03 -8.85
N THR A 327 26.65 4.17 -9.04
CA THR A 327 26.38 3.49 -10.33
C THR A 327 25.31 4.23 -11.13
N ARG A 328 25.71 5.26 -11.89
CA ARG A 328 24.82 6.05 -12.79
C ARG A 328 24.11 5.24 -13.91
N ARG A 329 24.34 3.92 -13.99
CA ARG A 329 23.87 3.06 -15.08
C ARG A 329 22.63 2.24 -14.73
N LEU A 330 22.15 2.23 -13.49
CA LEU A 330 20.90 1.58 -13.12
C LEU A 330 19.97 2.59 -12.46
N ARG A 331 18.78 2.74 -13.05
CA ARG A 331 17.66 3.48 -12.44
C ARG A 331 16.56 2.50 -12.09
N ALA A 332 15.95 2.69 -10.92
CA ALA A 332 14.85 1.86 -10.44
C ALA A 332 13.72 2.75 -9.94
N ASP A 333 12.48 2.43 -10.28
CA ASP A 333 11.30 3.17 -9.82
C ASP A 333 10.07 2.26 -9.78
N MET A 334 9.12 2.60 -8.91
CA MET A 334 7.81 1.95 -8.83
C MET A 334 6.79 2.78 -9.60
N PHE A 335 5.96 2.13 -10.39
CA PHE A 335 4.99 2.77 -11.26
C PHE A 335 3.57 2.49 -10.80
N ASN A 336 2.76 3.55 -10.77
CA ASN A 336 1.34 3.49 -10.43
C ASN A 336 0.54 4.30 -11.47
N GLY A 337 -0.74 3.95 -11.63
CA GLY A 337 -1.67 4.76 -12.42
C GLY A 337 -1.93 6.09 -11.72
N MET A 338 -1.64 7.20 -12.40
CA MET A 338 -2.02 8.56 -11.97
C MET A 338 -3.29 8.96 -12.72
N GLY A 339 -4.44 8.77 -12.09
CA GLY A 339 -5.76 9.18 -12.58
C GLY A 339 -6.56 9.88 -11.48
N THR A 340 -7.49 10.75 -11.86
CA THR A 340 -8.17 11.66 -10.92
C THR A 340 -9.26 10.99 -10.08
N GLN A 341 -9.81 9.83 -10.49
CA GLN A 341 -10.79 9.11 -9.68
C GLN A 341 -11.05 7.71 -10.27
N TYR A 342 -11.24 6.71 -9.42
CA TYR A 342 -11.96 5.50 -9.82
C TYR A 342 -13.45 5.84 -9.86
N LEU A 343 -14.12 5.57 -10.98
CA LEU A 343 -15.57 5.79 -11.12
C LEU A 343 -16.40 4.66 -10.47
N SER A 344 -15.76 3.55 -10.09
CA SER A 344 -16.38 2.42 -9.41
C SER A 344 -15.74 2.11 -8.05
N VAL A 345 -16.45 1.30 -7.26
CA VAL A 345 -15.92 0.73 -6.01
C VAL A 345 -14.85 -0.31 -6.37
N TYR A 346 -13.60 -0.05 -6.00
CA TYR A 346 -12.45 -0.87 -6.43
C TYR A 346 -12.27 -2.17 -5.62
N SER A 347 -12.96 -2.34 -4.50
CA SER A 347 -13.05 -3.62 -3.79
C SER A 347 -14.30 -3.70 -2.91
N LEU A 348 -14.84 -4.91 -2.73
CA LEU A 348 -16.09 -5.14 -2.01
C LEU A 348 -15.88 -6.06 -0.81
N GLY A 349 -16.56 -5.71 0.29
CA GLY A 349 -16.62 -6.49 1.52
C GLY A 349 -15.30 -6.51 2.32
N VAL A 350 -15.38 -7.12 3.50
CA VAL A 350 -14.27 -7.25 4.45
C VAL A 350 -13.88 -8.72 4.52
N GLY A 351 -12.67 -9.02 4.06
CA GLY A 351 -12.04 -10.32 4.17
C GLY A 351 -11.20 -10.43 5.45
N ARG A 352 -10.19 -11.31 5.41
CA ARG A 352 -9.26 -11.51 6.52
C ARG A 352 -8.50 -10.22 6.87
N LEU A 353 -8.17 -10.04 8.15
CA LEU A 353 -7.14 -9.10 8.59
C LEU A 353 -5.76 -9.77 8.57
N SER A 354 -4.81 -9.15 7.85
CA SER A 354 -3.38 -9.43 7.97
C SER A 354 -2.69 -8.25 8.66
N LEU A 355 -1.64 -8.54 9.42
CA LEU A 355 -0.79 -7.54 10.05
C LEU A 355 0.63 -7.63 9.52
N PHE A 356 1.29 -6.49 9.51
CA PHE A 356 2.66 -6.38 9.10
C PHE A 356 3.44 -5.52 10.09
N SER A 357 4.65 -5.92 10.48
CA SER A 357 5.56 -5.04 11.20
C SER A 357 6.41 -4.24 10.21
N LEU A 358 6.74 -3.00 10.58
CA LEU A 358 7.81 -2.24 9.96
C LEU A 358 9.06 -2.36 10.83
N ASP A 359 9.88 -3.37 10.54
CA ASP A 359 11.11 -3.60 11.30
C ASP A 359 12.18 -2.60 10.84
N GLY A 360 12.69 -1.78 11.77
CA GLY A 360 13.90 -0.99 11.56
C GLY A 360 15.00 -1.90 11.03
N ALA A 361 15.67 -1.50 9.94
CA ALA A 361 16.83 -2.29 9.51
C ALA A 361 17.95 -1.99 10.49
N GLU A 362 18.27 -2.96 11.35
CA GLU A 362 19.61 -3.07 11.90
C GLU A 362 20.64 -3.22 10.77
#